data_AF-A0A059U3B6-F1
#
_entry.id   AF-A0A059U3B6-F1
#
_cell.length_a   1.000
_cell.length_b   1.000
_cell.length_c   1.000
_cell.angle_alpha   90.00
_cell.angle_beta   90.00
_cell.angle_gamma   90.00
#
_symmetry.space_group_name_H-M   'P 1'
#
loop_
_entity.id
_entity.type
_entity.pdbx_description
1 polymer ?
#
loop_
_entity_poly.entity_id
_entity_poly.type
_entity_poly.pdbx_seq_one_letter_code
_entity_poly.pdbx_strand_id
1 'polypeptide(L)' 'MFSRRVSREQELIVHHSPLCRTIRLTAGPEEFVPRDNGFKYLPEFVQQLLRFQKENNVNYPLVHTNYWLSSWV' A
#
# COMPACT_ATOMS: atom_id res chain seq x y z
N MET A 1 4.16 -5.69 4.36
CA MET A 1 3.67 -5.61 2.96
C MET A 1 2.77 -4.40 2.83
N PHE A 2 2.93 -3.60 1.78
CA PHE A 2 1.99 -2.52 1.45
C PHE A 2 1.02 -2.98 0.37
N SER A 3 -0.25 -2.63 0.49
CA SER A 3 -1.26 -2.87 -0.55
C SER A 3 -2.30 -1.76 -0.56
N ARG A 4 -3.06 -1.63 -1.64
CA ARG A 4 -4.18 -0.68 -1.69
C ARG A 4 -5.32 -1.17 -0.79
N ARG A 5 -6.00 -0.26 -0.11
CA ARG A 5 -7.26 -0.55 0.59
C ARG A 5 -8.37 -0.73 -0.46
N VAL A 6 -9.15 -1.81 -0.34
CA VAL A 6 -10.20 -2.16 -1.32
C VAL A 6 -11.59 -2.24 -0.71
N SER A 7 -11.73 -1.96 0.59
CA SER A 7 -13.02 -1.82 1.28
C SER A 7 -12.83 -1.04 2.58
N ARG A 8 -13.86 -0.31 3.00
CA ARG A 8 -13.89 0.45 4.27
C ARG A 8 -13.86 -0.44 5.49
N GLU A 9 -14.36 -1.65 5.35
CA GLU A 9 -14.44 -2.66 6.39
C GLU A 9 -13.07 -3.31 6.65
N GLN A 10 -12.11 -3.16 5.72
CA GLN A 10 -10.74 -3.64 5.93
C GLN A 10 -10.00 -2.80 6.96
N GLU A 11 -9.40 -3.48 7.93
CA GLU A 11 -8.41 -2.89 8.83
C GLU A 11 -7.24 -2.28 8.05
N LEU A 12 -6.76 -1.12 8.50
CA LEU A 12 -5.62 -0.44 7.87
C LEU A 12 -4.30 -1.17 8.09
N ILE A 13 -4.13 -1.79 9.27
CA ILE A 13 -2.92 -2.53 9.62
C ILE A 13 -3.32 -3.87 10.20
N VAL A 14 -2.87 -4.96 9.58
CA VAL A 14 -3.07 -6.32 10.09
C VAL A 14 -1.72 -6.88 10.52
N HIS A 15 -1.62 -7.26 11.78
CA HIS A 15 -0.44 -7.93 12.34
C HIS A 15 -0.56 -9.44 12.19
N HIS A 16 0.37 -10.05 11.45
CA HIS A 16 0.45 -11.50 11.27
C HIS A 16 1.39 -12.14 12.30
N SER A 17 2.45 -11.41 12.69
CA SER A 17 3.41 -11.79 13.73
C SER A 17 4.18 -10.55 14.25
N PRO A 18 5.05 -10.66 15.28
CA PRO A 18 5.74 -9.50 15.90
C PRO A 18 6.50 -8.57 14.94
N LEU A 19 6.90 -9.05 13.76
CA LEU A 19 7.61 -8.25 12.74
C LEU A 19 7.00 -8.39 11.34
N CYS A 20 5.79 -8.96 11.24
CA CYS A 20 5.10 -9.18 9.97
C CYS A 20 3.74 -8.52 10.02
N ARG A 21 3.54 -7.51 9.17
CA ARG A 21 2.27 -6.81 9.03
C ARG A 21 1.95 -6.41 7.59
N THR A 22 0.67 -6.37 7.28
CA THR A 22 0.15 -5.73 6.07
C THR A 22 -0.34 -4.33 6.42
N ILE A 23 0.07 -3.34 5.64
CA ILE A 23 -0.39 -1.96 5.75
C ILE A 23 -1.17 -1.63 4.47
N ARG A 24 -2.45 -1.26 4.64
CA ARG A 24 -3.35 -0.89 3.56
C ARG A 24 -3.39 0.63 3.43
N LEU A 25 -2.96 1.13 2.28
CA LEU A 25 -2.95 2.55 1.95
C LEU A 25 -4.19 2.91 1.11
N THR A 26 -4.82 4.03 1.42
CA THR A 26 -5.92 4.56 0.62
C THR A 26 -5.36 5.33 -0.57
N ALA A 27 -5.52 4.79 -1.78
CA ALA A 27 -5.21 5.46 -3.03
C ALA A 27 -6.35 5.18 -4.01
N GLY A 28 -7.02 6.22 -4.49
CA GLY A 28 -8.29 6.11 -5.19
C GLY A 28 -9.44 5.60 -4.31
N PRO A 29 -10.50 5.03 -4.91
CA PRO A 29 -11.71 4.64 -4.19
C PRO A 29 -11.50 3.41 -3.30
N GLU A 30 -12.06 3.40 -2.09
CA GLU A 30 -11.95 2.29 -1.13
C GLU A 30 -12.89 1.12 -1.49
N GLU A 31 -12.80 0.64 -2.71
CA GLU A 31 -13.59 -0.46 -3.28
C GLU A 31 -12.71 -1.35 -4.16
N PHE A 32 -13.21 -2.46 -4.68
CA PHE A 32 -12.44 -3.27 -5.63
C PHE A 32 -12.19 -2.52 -6.94
N VAL A 33 -10.94 -2.46 -7.38
CA VAL A 33 -10.54 -1.89 -8.68
C VAL A 33 -9.86 -3.01 -9.49
N PRO A 34 -10.37 -3.34 -10.70
CA PRO A 34 -9.70 -4.27 -11.59
C PRO A 34 -8.25 -3.85 -11.88
N ARG A 35 -7.34 -4.82 -12.01
CA ARG A 35 -5.91 -4.56 -12.15
C ARG A 35 -5.57 -3.60 -13.29
N ASP A 36 -6.24 -3.73 -14.43
CA ASP A 36 -6.01 -2.90 -15.61
C ASP A 36 -6.34 -1.41 -15.38
N ASN A 37 -7.18 -1.13 -14.39
CA ASN A 37 -7.61 0.22 -14.03
C ASN A 37 -6.83 0.80 -12.84
N GLY A 38 -5.85 0.07 -12.30
CA GLY A 38 -5.09 0.44 -11.11
C GLY A 38 -3.99 1.47 -11.36
N PHE A 39 -3.45 1.56 -12.58
CA PHE A 39 -2.27 2.37 -12.90
C PHE A 39 -2.43 3.86 -12.51
N LYS A 40 -3.62 4.44 -12.73
CA LYS A 40 -3.90 5.84 -12.42
C LYS A 40 -3.81 6.20 -10.93
N TYR A 41 -3.86 5.22 -10.03
CA TYR A 41 -3.81 5.44 -8.59
C TYR A 41 -2.40 5.24 -8.00
N LEU A 42 -1.42 4.79 -8.81
CA LEU A 42 -0.06 4.54 -8.32
C LEU A 42 0.66 5.81 -7.81
N PRO A 43 0.52 7.01 -8.44
CA PRO A 43 1.13 8.22 -7.89
C PRO A 43 0.64 8.56 -6.48
N GLU A 44 -0.68 8.44 -6.25
CA GLU A 44 -1.26 8.63 -4.92
C GLU A 44 -0.79 7.54 -3.94
N PHE A 45 -0.68 6.30 -4.40
CA PHE A 45 -0.15 5.19 -3.59
C PHE A 45 1.28 5.48 -3.08
N VAL A 46 2.17 5.95 -3.96
CA VAL A 46 3.53 6.38 -3.58
C VAL A 46 3.49 7.50 -2.55
N GLN A 47 2.64 8.51 -2.77
CA GLN A 47 2.48 9.62 -1.82
C GLN A 47 2.08 9.13 -0.42
N GLN A 48 1.12 8.21 -0.34
CA GLN A 48 0.68 7.64 0.94
C GLN A 48 1.75 6.77 1.58
N LEU A 49 2.54 6.03 0.80
CA LEU A 49 3.66 5.24 1.30
C LEU A 49 4.72 6.15 1.95
N LEU A 50 5.13 7.20 1.24
CA LEU A 50 6.09 8.19 1.74
C LEU A 50 5.57 8.91 2.99
N ARG A 51 4.28 9.26 2.99
CA ARG A 51 3.61 9.85 4.15
C ARG A 51 3.66 8.89 5.35
N PHE A 52 3.30 7.62 5.14
CA PHE A 52 3.34 6.60 6.18
C PHE A 52 4.75 6.44 6.77
N GLN A 53 5.79 6.41 5.93
CA GLN A 53 7.19 6.35 6.38
C GLN A 53 7.53 7.52 7.30
N LYS A 54 7.18 8.75 6.88
CA LYS A 54 7.44 9.97 7.66
C LYS A 54 6.69 9.97 8.99
N GLU A 55 5.39 9.67 8.98
CA GLU A 55 4.55 9.70 10.18
C GLU A 55 4.94 8.64 11.21
N ASN A 56 5.46 7.50 10.76
CA ASN A 56 5.87 6.41 11.65
C ASN A 56 7.36 6.43 11.98
N ASN A 57 8.13 7.37 11.42
CA ASN A 57 9.59 7.44 11.53
C ASN A 57 10.26 6.09 11.17
N VAL A 58 9.82 5.48 10.07
CA VAL A 58 10.33 4.19 9.57
C VAL A 58 11.03 4.36 8.23
N ASN A 59 12.25 3.84 8.13
CA ASN A 59 12.98 3.70 6.88
C ASN A 59 12.94 2.25 6.38
N TYR A 60 12.69 2.06 5.09
CA TYR A 60 12.71 0.74 4.44
C TYR A 60 13.95 0.64 3.53
N PRO A 61 15.08 0.10 4.02
CA PRO A 61 16.33 0.04 3.25
C PRO A 61 16.29 -0.97 2.10
N LEU A 62 15.34 -1.91 2.14
CA LEU A 62 15.12 -2.90 1.09
C LEU A 62 13.63 -2.95 0.75
N VAL A 63 13.34 -2.90 -0.55
CA VAL A 63 11.99 -3.03 -1.09
C VAL A 63 11.98 -4.22 -2.03
N HIS A 64 11.02 -5.13 -1.82
CA HIS A 64 10.71 -6.21 -2.75
C HIS A 64 9.29 -6.00 -3.26
N THR A 65 9.14 -5.89 -4.56
CA THR A 65 7.86 -5.65 -5.22
C THR A 65 7.26 -6.98 -5.69
N ASN A 66 5.93 -7.03 -5.79
CA ASN A 66 5.23 -8.18 -6.34
C ASN A 66 4.28 -7.71 -7.43
N TYR A 67 4.42 -8.28 -8.64
CA TYR A 67 3.68 -7.92 -9.85
C TYR A 67 4.12 -6.60 -10.52
N TRP A 68 3.74 -6.45 -11.79
CA TRP A 68 4.22 -5.40 -12.71
C TRP A 68 3.96 -3.98 -12.20
N LEU A 69 2.72 -3.66 -11.80
CA LEU A 69 2.36 -2.32 -11.31
C LEU A 69 3.14 -1.92 -10.06
N SER A 70 3.44 -2.88 -9.19
CA SER A 70 4.24 -2.63 -7.99
C SER A 70 5.71 -2.35 -8.30
N SER A 71 6.20 -2.69 -9.48
CA SER A 71 7.59 -2.39 -9.91
C SER A 71 7.72 -1.00 -10.51
N TRP A 72 6.60 -0.36 -10.85
CA TRP A 72 6.57 1.06 -11.22
C TRP A 72 6.66 1.96 -9.98
N VAL A 73 6.08 1.51 -8.86
CA VAL A 73 6.11 2.15 -7.54
C VAL A 73 7.52 2.05 -6.96
#